data_AF-A0A453QZA8-F1
#
_entry.id   AF-A0A453QZA8-F1
#
_cell.length_a   1.000
_cell.length_b   1.000
_cell.length_c   1.000
_cell.angle_alpha   90.00
_cell.angle_beta   90.00
_cell.angle_gamma   90.00
#
_symmetry.space_group_name_H-M   'P 1'
#
loop_
_entity.id
_entity.type
_entity.pdbx_description
1 polymer ?
#
loop_
_entity_poly.entity_id
_entity_poly.type
_entity_poly.pdbx_seq_one_letter_code
_entity_poly.pdbx_strand_id
1 'polypeptide(L)'
;MYHNVLDEPSPLGLRLKKSPSLLDLIQMRLSQANSDAGQSTTDNAEPSKKKDLKSGTSSASERLKASNFPASVLKIGTWKYTSKYEGDLVAKCYFAKHKLVWEVLEGGLKSKIEIQWSDITALKVTLPEVGDGSLDVMLARPPLFFKETDPQPRKHTLWQATSDFTRGQASMNR
;
A
#
# COMPACT_ATOMS: atom_id res chain seq x y z
N MET A 1 -26.32 14.91 -37.08
CA MET A 1 -25.23 13.92 -36.99
C MET A 1 -24.79 13.85 -35.54
N TYR A 2 -25.01 12.74 -34.83
CA TYR A 2 -24.49 12.57 -33.47
C TYR A 2 -23.02 12.15 -33.54
N HIS A 3 -22.10 13.04 -33.19
CA HIS A 3 -20.69 12.68 -33.04
C HIS A 3 -20.51 11.87 -31.75
N ASN A 4 -20.11 10.60 -31.90
CA ASN A 4 -19.83 9.74 -30.77
C ASN A 4 -18.40 10.01 -30.27
N VAL A 5 -18.28 10.69 -29.12
CA VAL A 5 -17.01 11.17 -28.53
C VAL A 5 -16.09 10.01 -28.07
N LEU A 6 -16.54 8.75 -28.20
CA LEU A 6 -15.85 7.56 -27.70
C LEU A 6 -15.01 6.80 -28.75
N ASP A 7 -14.90 7.29 -29.98
CA ASP A 7 -14.14 6.65 -31.07
C ASP A 7 -12.74 7.29 -31.26
N GLU A 8 -12.18 7.88 -30.20
CA GLU A 8 -10.80 8.38 -30.19
C GLU A 8 -9.82 7.18 -30.20
N PRO A 9 -8.92 7.08 -31.19
CA PRO A 9 -7.97 5.97 -31.25
C PRO A 9 -6.95 6.08 -30.12
N SER A 10 -6.88 5.05 -29.27
CA SER A 10 -5.93 4.98 -28.16
C SER A 10 -4.49 5.23 -28.65
N PRO A 11 -3.68 6.05 -27.95
CA PRO A 11 -2.35 6.47 -28.42
C PRO A 11 -1.33 5.33 -28.58
N LEU A 12 -1.67 4.13 -28.11
CA LEU A 12 -0.88 2.90 -28.28
C LEU A 12 -1.33 2.03 -29.47
N GLY A 13 -2.25 2.52 -30.32
CA GLY A 13 -2.80 1.79 -31.47
C GLY A 13 -3.75 0.63 -31.12
N LEU A 14 -4.03 0.42 -29.83
CA LEU A 14 -4.87 -0.67 -29.33
C LEU A 14 -6.37 -0.33 -29.49
N ARG A 15 -7.05 -1.02 -30.40
CA ARG A 15 -8.50 -0.92 -30.62
C ARG A 15 -9.31 -1.65 -29.54
N LEU A 16 -9.37 -1.06 -28.35
CA LEU A 16 -10.15 -1.57 -27.22
C LEU A 16 -11.67 -1.41 -27.45
N LYS A 17 -12.32 -2.48 -27.91
CA LYS A 17 -13.79 -2.54 -27.97
C LYS A 17 -14.37 -2.77 -26.57
N LYS A 18 -15.45 -2.08 -26.22
CA LYS A 18 -16.22 -2.36 -24.99
C LYS A 18 -16.86 -3.75 -25.11
N SER A 19 -16.52 -4.68 -24.23
CA SER A 19 -17.18 -5.98 -24.18
C SER A 19 -18.57 -5.86 -23.53
N PRO A 20 -19.55 -6.72 -23.87
CA PRO A 20 -20.84 -6.75 -23.18
C PRO A 20 -20.68 -6.89 -21.65
N SER A 21 -19.76 -7.76 -21.22
CA SER A 21 -19.41 -7.95 -19.81
C SER A 21 -18.90 -6.70 -19.08
N LEU A 22 -18.30 -5.74 -19.78
CA LEU A 22 -17.92 -4.45 -19.20
C LEU A 22 -19.15 -3.57 -18.95
N LEU A 23 -20.12 -3.60 -19.88
CA LEU A 23 -21.38 -2.85 -19.75
C LEU A 23 -22.22 -3.43 -18.60
N ASP A 24 -22.33 -4.75 -18.49
CA ASP A 24 -23.01 -5.43 -17.37
C ASP A 24 -22.38 -5.06 -16.02
N LEU A 25 -21.04 -5.00 -15.95
CA LEU A 25 -20.31 -4.60 -14.74
C LEU A 25 -20.60 -3.14 -14.35
N ILE A 26 -20.69 -2.24 -15.33
CA ILE A 26 -21.04 -0.82 -15.11
C ILE A 26 -22.50 -0.71 -14.65
N GLN A 27 -23.43 -1.40 -15.31
CA GLN A 27 -24.85 -1.45 -14.96
C GLN A 27 -25.06 -1.93 -13.52
N MET A 28 -24.38 -3.01 -13.12
CA MET A 28 -24.43 -3.56 -11.76
C MET A 28 -23.84 -2.61 -10.70
N ARG A 29 -22.82 -1.81 -11.06
CA ARG A 29 -22.27 -0.80 -10.14
C ARG A 29 -23.20 0.39 -9.96
N LEU A 30 -23.86 0.84 -11.03
CA LEU A 30 -24.80 1.95 -10.99
C LEU A 30 -26.09 1.58 -10.23
N SER A 31 -26.58 0.35 -10.34
CA SER A 31 -27.75 -0.10 -9.58
C SER A 31 -27.47 -0.18 -8.07
N GLN A 32 -26.27 -0.64 -7.67
CA GLN A 32 -25.83 -0.64 -6.26
C GLN A 32 -25.76 0.79 -5.67
N ALA A 33 -25.27 1.76 -6.44
CA ALA A 33 -25.20 3.15 -5.99
C ALA A 33 -26.60 3.78 -5.80
N ASN A 34 -27.59 3.38 -6.62
CA ASN A 34 -28.96 3.88 -6.50
C ASN A 34 -29.76 3.21 -5.36
N SER A 35 -29.40 1.99 -4.91
CA SER A 35 -30.06 1.36 -3.76
C SER A 35 -29.73 1.99 -2.40
N ASP A 36 -28.55 2.61 -2.26
CA ASP A 36 -28.14 3.28 -1.00
C ASP A 36 -28.73 4.70 -0.85
N ALA A 37 -29.37 5.25 -1.90
CA ALA A 37 -29.90 6.62 -1.92
C ALA A 37 -31.40 6.74 -1.62
N GLY A 38 -32.09 5.64 -1.30
CA GLY A 38 -33.56 5.55 -1.33
C GLY A 38 -34.21 4.90 -0.10
N GLN A 39 -33.96 5.39 1.12
CA GLN A 39 -34.76 4.99 2.28
C GLN A 39 -34.92 6.07 3.37
N SER A 40 -35.86 6.97 3.11
CA SER A 40 -36.55 7.89 4.03
C SER A 40 -37.89 8.19 3.35
N THR A 41 -39.07 8.28 3.96
CA THR A 41 -39.62 8.29 5.34
C THR A 41 -40.95 7.47 5.31
N THR A 42 -41.80 7.25 6.33
CA THR A 42 -42.04 7.93 7.61
C THR A 42 -42.18 6.93 8.79
N ASP A 43 -43.15 7.16 9.69
CA ASP A 43 -42.97 7.14 11.14
C ASP A 43 -44.31 6.89 11.88
N ASN A 44 -44.29 6.34 13.10
CA ASN A 44 -45.24 6.75 14.16
C ASN A 44 -44.89 6.29 15.60
N ALA A 45 -45.15 7.19 16.56
CA ALA A 45 -45.37 6.97 18.02
C ALA A 45 -44.17 6.70 18.98
N GLU A 46 -43.64 7.82 19.51
CA GLU A 46 -42.93 8.05 20.80
C GLU A 46 -43.75 7.64 22.07
N PRO A 47 -43.27 7.83 23.35
CA PRO A 47 -41.95 8.26 23.86
C PRO A 47 -41.35 7.43 25.03
N SER A 48 -40.03 7.57 25.32
CA SER A 48 -39.52 7.78 26.70
C SER A 48 -37.99 8.00 26.87
N LYS A 49 -37.64 9.27 27.12
CA LYS A 49 -36.73 9.77 28.19
C LYS A 49 -35.22 9.46 28.19
N LYS A 50 -34.46 10.58 28.13
CA LYS A 50 -33.17 10.89 28.79
C LYS A 50 -31.85 10.40 28.15
N LYS A 51 -31.45 11.13 27.10
CA LYS A 51 -30.23 11.97 27.04
C LYS A 51 -29.09 11.62 28.02
N ASP A 52 -28.03 11.05 27.47
CA ASP A 52 -26.65 11.38 27.85
C ASP A 52 -25.79 11.53 26.58
N LEU A 53 -25.04 12.63 26.48
CA LEU A 53 -24.23 12.91 25.30
C LEU A 53 -22.91 12.13 25.36
N LYS A 54 -22.79 11.09 24.55
CA LYS A 54 -21.48 10.67 24.05
C LYS A 54 -21.40 10.96 22.55
N SER A 55 -20.48 11.87 22.22
CA SER A 55 -20.13 12.29 20.87
C SER A 55 -20.00 11.08 19.95
N GLY A 56 -20.67 11.14 18.79
CA GLY A 56 -20.58 10.11 17.77
C GLY A 56 -19.15 9.94 17.29
N THR A 57 -18.49 8.87 17.72
CA THR A 57 -17.26 8.38 17.10
C THR A 57 -17.60 7.11 16.32
N SER A 58 -18.39 7.28 15.26
CA SER A 58 -18.44 6.35 14.14
C SER A 58 -17.17 6.53 13.29
N SER A 59 -15.99 6.43 13.91
CA SER A 59 -14.72 6.47 13.18
C SER A 59 -14.36 5.06 12.76
N ALA A 60 -14.76 4.74 11.52
CA ALA A 60 -13.95 3.99 10.58
C ALA A 60 -12.82 3.14 11.19
N SER A 61 -13.15 1.94 11.68
CA SER A 61 -12.21 0.80 11.60
C SER A 61 -12.12 0.30 10.15
N GLU A 62 -12.02 1.25 9.22
CA GLU A 62 -11.78 1.01 7.81
C GLU A 62 -10.39 0.38 7.74
N ARG A 63 -10.36 -0.90 7.37
CA ARG A 63 -9.23 -1.81 7.58
C ARG A 63 -7.94 -1.17 7.04
N LEU A 64 -7.12 -0.60 7.94
CA LEU A 64 -5.95 0.20 7.58
C LEU A 64 -5.00 -0.63 6.72
N LYS A 65 -5.08 -0.42 5.41
CA LYS A 65 -4.19 -1.03 4.43
C LYS A 65 -2.78 -0.51 4.68
N ALA A 66 -1.79 -1.31 4.33
CA ALA A 66 -0.42 -0.80 4.32
C ALA A 66 -0.30 0.27 3.23
N SER A 67 0.30 1.42 3.56
CA SER A 67 0.76 2.34 2.53
C SER A 67 2.01 1.76 1.90
N ASN A 68 2.08 1.78 0.57
CA ASN A 68 3.21 1.29 -0.22
C ASN A 68 3.80 2.48 -0.95
N PHE A 69 5.11 2.65 -0.87
CA PHE A 69 5.85 3.77 -1.45
C PHE A 69 6.96 3.18 -2.33
N PRO A 70 7.01 3.50 -3.64
CA PRO A 70 8.21 3.20 -4.43
C PRO A 70 9.37 4.02 -3.86
N ALA A 71 10.58 3.46 -3.88
CA ALA A 71 11.79 4.16 -3.49
C ALA A 71 12.90 3.98 -4.53
N SER A 72 13.69 5.01 -4.75
CA SER A 72 14.80 5.01 -5.71
C SER A 72 16.08 4.38 -5.12
N VAL A 73 16.33 4.58 -3.82
CA VAL A 73 17.55 4.13 -3.13
C VAL A 73 17.24 3.61 -1.72
N LEU A 74 17.89 2.52 -1.33
CA LEU A 74 18.07 2.12 0.07
C LEU A 74 19.56 2.10 0.39
N LYS A 75 19.98 2.85 1.41
CA LYS A 75 21.36 2.85 1.91
C LYS A 75 21.38 2.43 3.37
N ILE A 76 22.26 1.49 3.72
CA ILE A 76 22.48 1.00 5.08
C ILE A 76 23.98 0.86 5.30
N GLY A 77 24.58 1.75 6.11
CA GLY A 77 26.03 1.82 6.25
C GLY A 77 26.73 2.03 4.90
N THR A 78 27.60 1.10 4.52
CA THR A 78 28.27 1.06 3.20
C THR A 78 27.49 0.29 2.12
N TRP A 79 26.47 -0.49 2.49
CA TRP A 79 25.63 -1.21 1.55
C TRP A 79 24.58 -0.27 0.96
N LYS A 80 24.35 -0.39 -0.36
CA LYS A 80 23.37 0.43 -1.09
C LYS A 80 22.70 -0.43 -2.16
N TYR A 81 21.38 -0.40 -2.20
CA TYR A 81 20.58 -0.83 -3.33
C TYR A 81 20.05 0.41 -4.06
N THR A 82 20.08 0.38 -5.40
CA THR A 82 19.50 1.43 -6.27
C THR A 82 18.51 0.74 -7.20
N SER A 83 17.26 1.19 -7.16
CA SER A 83 16.20 0.73 -8.05
C SER A 83 16.54 1.03 -9.51
N LYS A 84 16.27 0.08 -10.42
CA LYS A 84 16.40 0.28 -11.87
C LYS A 84 15.03 0.54 -12.52
N TYR A 85 13.98 -0.05 -11.97
CA TYR A 85 12.60 0.05 -12.42
C TYR A 85 11.64 0.28 -11.25
N GLU A 86 10.51 0.93 -11.51
CA GLU A 86 9.48 1.10 -10.48
C GLU A 86 9.00 -0.26 -9.95
N GLY A 87 9.02 -0.43 -8.63
CA GLY A 87 8.69 -1.70 -7.97
C GLY A 87 9.90 -2.57 -7.58
N ASP A 88 11.11 -2.25 -8.05
CA ASP A 88 12.35 -2.93 -7.64
C ASP A 88 12.64 -2.75 -6.14
N LEU A 89 12.33 -1.56 -5.60
CA LEU A 89 12.44 -1.24 -4.18
C LEU A 89 11.13 -0.58 -3.72
N VAL A 90 10.48 -1.19 -2.72
CA VAL A 90 9.20 -0.72 -2.18
C VAL A 90 9.26 -0.69 -0.65
N ALA A 91 9.06 0.50 -0.08
CA ALA A 91 8.84 0.70 1.35
C ALA A 91 7.34 0.53 1.68
N LYS A 92 7.03 -0.10 2.82
CA LYS A 92 5.65 -0.37 3.25
C LYS A 92 5.45 -0.05 4.72
N CYS A 93 4.47 0.80 5.01
CA CYS A 93 4.03 1.11 6.37
C CYS A 93 2.80 0.28 6.71
N TYR A 94 2.95 -0.79 7.50
CA TYR A 94 1.84 -1.61 7.99
C TYR A 94 1.30 -1.04 9.30
N PHE A 95 0.45 0.00 9.22
CA PHE A 95 -0.11 0.68 10.39
C PHE A 95 -0.78 -0.28 11.38
N ALA A 96 -1.69 -1.14 10.91
CA ALA A 96 -2.37 -2.12 11.78
C ALA A 96 -1.44 -3.21 12.38
N LYS A 97 -0.18 -3.30 11.97
CA LYS A 97 0.82 -4.24 12.52
C LYS A 97 2.02 -3.54 13.17
N HIS A 98 1.97 -2.21 13.30
CA HIS A 98 3.05 -1.36 13.82
C HIS A 98 4.44 -1.75 13.28
N LYS A 99 4.56 -1.92 11.96
CA LYS A 99 5.84 -2.29 11.32
C LYS A 99 6.09 -1.61 9.99
N LEU A 100 7.36 -1.58 9.64
CA LEU A 100 7.98 -0.85 8.56
C LEU A 100 8.78 -1.88 7.72
N VAL A 101 8.46 -2.06 6.43
CA VAL A 101 8.91 -3.21 5.63
C VAL A 101 9.45 -2.78 4.26
N TRP A 102 10.69 -3.15 3.94
CA TRP A 102 11.37 -2.83 2.68
C TRP A 102 11.43 -4.12 1.86
N GLU A 103 10.79 -4.16 0.70
CA GLU A 103 10.93 -5.23 -0.29
C GLU A 103 11.93 -4.80 -1.37
N VAL A 104 12.90 -5.66 -1.65
CA VAL A 104 13.99 -5.49 -2.63
C VAL A 104 13.89 -6.63 -3.63
N LEU A 105 13.72 -6.34 -4.92
CA LEU A 105 13.67 -7.33 -5.99
C LEU A 105 15.06 -7.46 -6.64
N GLU A 106 15.63 -8.65 -6.63
CA GLU A 106 16.93 -8.90 -7.26
C GLU A 106 16.93 -10.29 -7.91
N GLY A 107 17.36 -10.39 -9.17
CA GLY A 107 17.37 -11.66 -9.91
C GLY A 107 15.98 -12.31 -10.09
N GLY A 108 14.89 -11.55 -9.96
CA GLY A 108 13.52 -12.07 -10.03
C GLY A 108 12.94 -12.62 -8.72
N LEU A 109 13.70 -12.59 -7.61
CA LEU A 109 13.24 -12.98 -6.28
C LEU A 109 13.25 -11.78 -5.33
N LYS A 110 12.31 -11.74 -4.40
CA LYS A 110 12.28 -10.67 -3.38
C LYS A 110 13.05 -11.04 -2.12
N SER A 111 13.85 -10.09 -1.66
CA SER A 111 14.36 -10.02 -0.30
C SER A 111 13.57 -8.96 0.49
N LYS A 112 13.45 -9.13 1.81
CA LYS A 112 12.64 -8.27 2.66
C LYS A 112 13.34 -7.96 3.97
N ILE A 113 13.38 -6.68 4.32
CA ILE A 113 13.78 -6.17 5.64
C ILE A 113 12.51 -5.77 6.40
N GLU A 114 12.39 -6.18 7.66
CA GLU A 114 11.22 -5.91 8.50
C GLU A 114 11.65 -5.31 9.85
N ILE A 115 11.16 -4.10 10.12
CA ILE A 115 11.43 -3.29 11.31
C ILE A 115 10.13 -3.14 12.10
N GLN A 116 10.13 -3.48 13.39
CA GLN A 116 9.01 -3.15 14.29
C GLN A 116 9.10 -1.68 14.69
N TRP A 117 7.97 -0.98 14.83
CA TRP A 117 7.98 0.43 15.23
C TRP A 117 8.52 0.65 16.65
N SER A 118 8.39 -0.35 17.54
CA SER A 118 9.03 -0.36 18.86
C SER A 118 10.55 -0.27 18.82
N ASP A 119 11.14 -0.53 17.66
CA ASP A 119 12.58 -0.63 17.46
C ASP A 119 13.09 0.62 16.73
N ILE A 120 12.22 1.55 16.33
CA ILE A 120 12.58 2.83 15.71
C ILE A 120 12.81 3.85 16.83
N THR A 121 14.03 4.39 16.91
CA THR A 121 14.42 5.37 17.95
C THR A 121 14.31 6.81 17.46
N ALA A 122 14.52 7.04 16.16
CA ALA A 122 14.34 8.34 15.53
C ALA A 122 13.95 8.18 14.06
N LEU A 123 13.21 9.16 13.55
CA LEU A 123 12.91 9.35 12.13
C LEU A 123 13.35 10.76 11.75
N LYS A 124 14.08 10.90 10.65
CA LYS A 124 14.44 12.20 10.07
C LYS A 124 14.04 12.23 8.61
N VAL A 125 13.21 13.19 8.24
CA VAL A 125 12.80 13.45 6.86
C VAL A 125 13.59 14.64 6.34
N THR A 126 14.17 14.51 5.16
CA THR A 126 14.82 15.63 4.44
C THR A 126 14.10 15.81 3.10
N LEU A 127 13.48 16.95 2.88
CA LEU A 127 12.84 17.31 1.61
C LEU A 127 13.59 18.49 0.99
N PRO A 128 14.42 18.28 -0.05
CA PRO A 128 15.07 19.39 -0.76
C PRO A 128 14.05 20.11 -1.64
N GLU A 129 14.34 21.37 -2.01
CA GLU A 129 13.53 22.13 -2.98
C GLU A 129 13.59 21.51 -4.39
N VAL A 130 14.66 20.77 -4.70
CA VAL A 130 14.89 20.09 -5.97
C VAL A 130 15.43 18.68 -5.72
N GLY A 131 14.76 17.67 -6.27
CA GLY A 131 15.17 16.26 -6.21
C GLY A 131 14.36 15.40 -5.22
N ASP A 132 14.77 14.14 -5.07
CA ASP A 132 14.12 13.16 -4.20
C ASP A 132 14.29 13.52 -2.72
N GLY A 133 13.22 13.35 -1.93
CA GLY A 133 13.30 13.39 -0.47
C GLY A 133 13.93 12.13 0.13
N SER A 134 14.55 12.26 1.30
CA SER A 134 15.08 11.13 2.08
C SER A 134 14.33 10.91 3.39
N LEU A 135 14.24 9.65 3.81
CA LEU A 135 13.79 9.23 5.13
C LEU A 135 14.92 8.43 5.78
N ASP A 136 15.57 9.02 6.77
CA ASP A 136 16.54 8.36 7.63
C ASP A 136 15.78 7.70 8.81
N VAL A 137 16.05 6.42 9.08
CA VAL A 137 15.41 5.63 10.16
C VAL A 137 16.51 5.09 11.07
N MET A 138 16.49 5.48 12.35
CA MET A 138 17.42 4.98 13.37
C MET A 138 16.76 3.87 14.19
N LEU A 139 17.53 2.85 14.57
CA LEU A 139 17.05 1.63 15.18
C LEU A 139 17.69 1.33 16.55
N ALA A 140 16.91 0.76 17.47
CA ALA A 140 17.39 0.18 18.73
C ALA A 140 17.94 -1.25 18.55
N ARG A 141 17.44 -1.98 17.55
CA ARG A 141 17.74 -3.39 17.30
C ARG A 141 17.92 -3.66 15.80
N PRO A 142 18.72 -4.68 15.41
CA PRO A 142 18.79 -5.15 14.03
C PRO A 142 17.40 -5.54 13.50
N PRO A 143 17.10 -5.26 12.22
CA PRO A 143 15.86 -5.68 11.60
C PRO A 143 15.82 -7.19 11.32
N LEU A 144 14.64 -7.71 10.99
CA LEU A 144 14.44 -9.09 10.58
C LEU A 144 14.53 -9.23 9.06
N PHE A 145 15.19 -10.27 8.57
CA PHE A 145 15.38 -10.51 7.13
C PHE A 145 14.61 -11.74 6.66
N PHE A 146 14.00 -11.63 5.49
CA PHE A 146 13.31 -12.72 4.82
C PHE A 146 13.65 -12.75 3.33
N LYS A 147 13.54 -13.91 2.71
CA LYS A 147 13.59 -14.11 1.26
C LYS A 147 12.31 -14.80 0.78
N GLU A 148 11.90 -14.47 -0.44
CA GLU A 148 10.88 -15.19 -1.17
C GLU A 148 11.41 -16.57 -1.55
N THR A 149 10.61 -17.62 -1.30
CA THR A 149 10.85 -18.95 -1.87
C THR A 149 10.34 -18.99 -3.31
N ASP A 150 10.88 -19.88 -4.13
CA ASP A 150 10.50 -20.06 -5.55
C ASP A 150 9.00 -19.78 -5.85
N PRO A 151 8.68 -18.72 -6.61
CA PRO A 151 7.33 -18.17 -6.68
C PRO A 151 6.39 -19.08 -7.49
N GLN A 152 5.44 -19.70 -6.80
CA GLN A 152 4.48 -20.62 -7.41
C GLN A 152 3.29 -19.89 -8.05
N PRO A 153 2.98 -20.10 -9.35
CA PRO A 153 1.87 -19.43 -10.02
C PRO A 153 0.53 -19.62 -9.30
N ARG A 154 -0.20 -18.50 -9.09
CA ARG A 154 -1.49 -18.43 -8.36
C ARG A 154 -1.40 -18.75 -6.86
N LYS A 155 -0.21 -18.76 -6.26
CA LYS A 155 -0.01 -18.78 -4.79
C LYS A 155 0.43 -17.40 -4.29
N HIS A 156 0.19 -17.15 -3.01
CA HIS A 156 0.73 -16.00 -2.30
C HIS A 156 2.23 -16.21 -2.04
N THR A 157 3.03 -15.14 -2.12
CA THR A 157 4.46 -15.15 -1.76
C THR A 157 4.66 -15.77 -0.37
N LEU A 158 5.49 -16.80 -0.31
CA LEU A 158 5.95 -17.40 0.93
C LEU A 158 7.29 -16.80 1.33
N TRP A 159 7.40 -16.38 2.59
CA TRP A 159 8.58 -15.73 3.14
C TRP A 159 9.32 -16.69 4.08
N GLN A 160 10.57 -17.00 3.75
CA GLN A 160 11.47 -17.73 4.63
C GLN A 160 12.40 -16.75 5.35
N ALA A 161 12.56 -16.90 6.67
CA ALA A 161 13.57 -16.13 7.41
C ALA A 161 14.99 -16.43 6.89
N THR A 162 15.86 -15.42 6.87
CA THR A 162 17.23 -15.54 6.35
C THR A 162 18.20 -14.69 7.17
N SER A 163 19.50 -14.90 6.96
CA SER A 163 20.56 -14.03 7.48
C SER A 163 20.57 -12.67 6.78
N ASP A 164 21.23 -11.69 7.41
CA ASP A 164 21.43 -10.34 6.87
C ASP A 164 22.10 -10.35 5.48
N PHE A 165 21.32 -10.07 4.44
CA PHE A 165 21.78 -10.01 3.05
C PHE A 165 22.51 -8.70 2.71
N THR A 166 22.53 -7.72 3.62
CA THR A 166 23.28 -6.46 3.47
C THR A 166 24.77 -6.61 3.84
N ARG A 167 25.27 -7.85 3.93
CA ARG A 167 26.63 -8.20 4.36
C ARG A 167 26.94 -7.69 5.78
N GLY A 168 25.96 -7.83 6.68
CA GLY A 168 26.04 -7.39 8.08
C GLY A 168 25.84 -5.89 8.31
N GLN A 169 25.66 -5.07 7.27
CA GLN A 169 25.56 -3.61 7.46
C GLN A 169 24.33 -3.21 8.27
N ALA A 170 23.17 -3.84 8.06
CA ALA A 170 21.95 -3.63 8.83
C ALA A 170 22.02 -4.19 10.26
N SER A 171 22.93 -5.13 10.52
CA SER A 171 23.21 -5.64 11.87
C SER A 171 24.17 -4.75 12.66
N MET A 172 25.04 -3.99 11.98
CA MET A 172 26.06 -3.14 12.61
C MET A 172 25.67 -1.66 12.71
N ASN A 173 25.01 -1.12 11.68
CA ASN A 173 24.60 0.28 11.61
C ASN A 173 23.13 0.38 12.03
N ARG A 174 22.86 1.17 13.09
CA ARG A 174 21.55 1.35 13.71
C ARG A 174 21.34 2.82 14.07
#